data_AF-A0A957GEP9-F1
#
_entry.id   AF-A0A957GEP9-F1
#
_cell.length_a   1.000
_cell.length_b   1.000
_cell.length_c   1.000
_cell.angle_alpha   90.00
_cell.angle_beta   90.00
_cell.angle_gamma   90.00
#
_symmetry.space_group_name_H-M   'P 1'
#
loop_
_entity.id
_entity.type
_entity.pdbx_description
1 polymer ?
#
loop_
_entity_poly.entity_id
_entity_poly.type
_entity_poly.pdbx_seq_one_letter_code
_entity_poly.pdbx_strand_id
1 'polypeptide(L)'
;MKMRTLLILTVTIFALAACSGPSGTEPEAALNNSATPEKVLATAAAVQEPATKPPTISAPASPTAVETVSDTATRAEAATSEATTGGAATAGEAVAPVEVDLSQITPGPVGDGTPREMPQPGVPNPQVYAQQRASEDLARRLGIDISAVTLVSVKAVDWPDGSLGCPAPGMAYTQAIVPGYQFILAAQGQQYTYHTNMAGSQTILCGPDGAPVPANN
;
A
#
# COMPACT_ATOMS: atom_id res chain seq x y z
N MET A 1 -10.93 -55.33 -48.80
CA MET A 1 -9.53 -55.66 -49.12
C MET A 1 -8.64 -54.88 -48.14
N LYS A 2 -8.25 -55.51 -47.02
CA LYS A 2 -6.92 -56.14 -46.77
C LYS A 2 -5.76 -55.13 -46.68
N MET A 3 -5.58 -54.52 -45.49
CA MET A 3 -4.29 -54.42 -44.78
C MET A 3 -4.50 -53.78 -43.39
N ARG A 4 -5.18 -54.55 -42.53
CA ARG A 4 -5.08 -54.46 -41.07
C ARG A 4 -4.42 -55.77 -40.67
N THR A 5 -3.21 -55.75 -40.12
CA THR A 5 -2.58 -56.77 -39.24
C THR A 5 -1.07 -56.61 -39.34
N LEU A 6 -0.41 -56.60 -38.16
CA LEU A 6 1.03 -56.74 -37.90
C LEU A 6 1.83 -55.42 -37.76
N LEU A 7 1.79 -54.81 -36.57
CA LEU A 7 2.97 -54.72 -35.68
C LEU A 7 2.60 -54.13 -34.30
N ILE A 8 1.76 -54.83 -33.53
CA ILE A 8 1.61 -54.64 -32.08
C ILE A 8 2.18 -55.90 -31.44
N LEU A 9 3.48 -55.94 -31.11
CA LEU A 9 4.02 -56.87 -30.10
C LEU A 9 5.49 -56.61 -29.71
N THR A 10 5.77 -55.56 -28.93
CA THR A 10 6.92 -55.56 -28.00
C THR A 10 6.52 -54.76 -26.75
N VAL A 11 5.59 -55.33 -25.99
CA VAL A 11 5.30 -54.95 -24.61
C VAL A 11 6.10 -55.91 -23.72
N THR A 12 6.55 -55.39 -22.58
CA THR A 12 6.84 -56.06 -21.30
C THR A 12 8.23 -56.65 -20.95
N ILE A 13 8.76 -56.10 -19.83
CA ILE A 13 9.45 -56.76 -18.71
C ILE A 13 10.99 -56.81 -18.75
N PHE A 14 11.63 -55.95 -17.94
CA PHE A 14 12.54 -56.45 -16.91
C PHE A 14 12.41 -55.62 -15.63
N ALA A 15 12.02 -56.30 -14.56
CA ALA A 15 11.84 -55.78 -13.20
C ALA A 15 12.93 -56.34 -12.29
N LEU A 16 13.20 -55.60 -11.21
CA LEU A 16 13.75 -56.02 -9.89
C LEU A 16 15.26 -56.30 -9.76
N ALA A 17 15.92 -55.44 -8.97
CA ALA A 17 16.67 -55.88 -7.78
C ALA A 17 16.79 -54.73 -6.77
N ALA A 18 16.10 -54.87 -5.63
CA ALA A 18 16.34 -54.12 -4.41
C ALA A 18 17.19 -55.00 -3.47
N CYS A 19 18.23 -54.43 -2.85
CA CYS A 19 18.83 -54.92 -1.60
C CYS A 19 19.72 -53.84 -0.95
N SER A 20 19.25 -53.32 0.20
CA SER A 20 19.97 -53.07 1.47
C SER A 20 21.24 -52.18 1.55
N GLY A 21 21.21 -51.17 2.45
CA GLY A 21 22.34 -50.35 2.96
C GLY A 21 23.27 -51.10 3.95
N PRO A 22 23.96 -50.49 4.96
CA PRO A 22 24.01 -49.10 5.47
C PRO A 22 25.46 -48.55 5.71
N SER A 23 25.62 -47.52 6.55
CA SER A 23 26.84 -46.86 7.10
C SER A 23 27.22 -45.57 6.34
N GLY A 24 27.17 -44.37 6.90
CA GLY A 24 27.52 -43.95 8.24
C GLY A 24 28.95 -43.40 8.24
N THR A 25 29.11 -42.10 7.93
CA THR A 25 30.24 -41.24 8.37
C THR A 25 29.92 -39.79 8.03
N GLU A 26 29.59 -39.06 9.08
CA GLU A 26 29.79 -37.61 9.23
C GLU A 26 31.25 -37.23 8.93
N PRO A 27 31.49 -36.00 8.48
CA PRO A 27 32.57 -35.25 9.11
C PRO A 27 32.08 -33.87 9.56
N GLU A 28 31.91 -33.70 10.87
CA GLU A 28 32.19 -32.43 11.54
C GLU A 28 33.71 -32.18 11.51
N ALA A 29 34.13 -31.03 10.98
CA ALA A 29 35.41 -30.45 11.29
C ALA A 29 35.29 -28.92 11.33
N ALA A 30 35.03 -28.46 12.55
CA ALA A 30 35.39 -27.19 13.17
C ALA A 30 36.35 -26.24 12.42
N LEU A 31 35.89 -24.99 12.30
CA LEU A 31 36.46 -23.79 12.93
C LEU A 31 37.98 -23.51 12.75
N ASN A 32 38.36 -22.64 11.81
CA ASN A 32 39.48 -21.69 12.00
C ASN A 32 39.51 -20.52 10.99
N ASN A 33 38.57 -19.57 11.09
CA ASN A 33 38.83 -18.22 10.57
C ASN A 33 39.76 -17.48 11.54
N SER A 34 41.06 -17.69 11.39
CA SER A 34 42.11 -16.87 12.00
C SER A 34 42.80 -16.10 10.88
N ALA A 35 42.24 -14.95 10.53
CA ALA A 35 42.92 -13.92 9.76
C ALA A 35 43.22 -12.77 10.73
N THR A 36 44.51 -12.59 10.99
CA THR A 36 45.12 -11.62 11.91
C THR A 36 44.87 -10.16 11.48
N PRO A 37 44.88 -9.21 12.44
CA PRO A 37 44.84 -7.78 12.14
C PRO A 37 46.26 -7.20 12.15
N GLU A 38 46.81 -6.83 10.98
CA GLU A 38 48.01 -5.98 10.91
C GLU A 38 47.78 -4.78 9.98
N LYS A 39 47.42 -3.66 10.62
CA LYS A 39 48.10 -2.36 10.53
C LYS A 39 48.86 -2.08 9.22
N VAL A 40 48.26 -1.28 8.35
CA VAL A 40 49.01 -0.39 7.44
C VAL A 40 48.50 1.04 7.62
N LEU A 41 49.40 1.87 8.13
CA LEU A 41 49.22 3.28 8.43
C LEU A 41 49.69 4.10 7.22
N ALA A 42 48.93 5.16 6.93
CA ALA A 42 49.31 6.41 6.24
C ALA A 42 49.54 6.38 4.71
N THR A 43 48.77 7.21 4.01
CA THR A 43 49.28 8.47 3.43
C THR A 43 48.11 9.39 3.04
N ALA A 44 48.27 10.68 3.37
CA ALA A 44 47.36 11.78 3.11
C ALA A 44 47.58 12.42 1.72
N ALA A 45 46.71 13.41 1.40
CA ALA A 45 46.68 14.33 0.25
C ALA A 45 45.67 13.92 -0.83
N ALA A 46 44.77 14.77 -1.36
CA ALA A 46 44.70 16.23 -1.32
C ALA A 46 43.24 16.70 -1.48
N VAL A 47 42.97 17.84 -0.85
CA VAL A 47 41.80 18.71 -1.03
C VAL A 47 41.89 19.39 -2.40
N GLN A 48 40.78 19.46 -3.15
CA GLN A 48 40.61 20.52 -4.14
C GLN A 48 39.12 20.85 -4.35
N GLU A 49 38.68 21.93 -3.70
CA GLU A 49 37.56 22.76 -4.18
C GLU A 49 37.93 23.40 -5.52
N PRO A 50 36.95 23.62 -6.40
CA PRO A 50 36.77 24.99 -6.84
C PRO A 50 35.31 25.46 -6.83
N ALA A 51 35.15 26.65 -6.26
CA ALA A 51 33.95 27.48 -6.32
C ALA A 51 33.73 28.12 -7.71
N THR A 52 32.52 28.67 -7.86
CA THR A 52 32.07 29.75 -8.79
C THR A 52 31.35 29.33 -10.07
N LYS A 53 30.01 29.38 -10.05
CA LYS A 53 29.19 30.49 -10.62
C LYS A 53 27.70 30.07 -10.70
N PRO A 54 26.73 30.87 -10.23
CA PRO A 54 25.32 30.56 -10.43
C PRO A 54 24.86 30.93 -11.85
N PRO A 55 24.13 30.07 -12.58
CA PRO A 55 23.39 30.51 -13.75
C PRO A 55 22.10 31.23 -13.33
N THR A 56 22.00 32.49 -13.73
CA THR A 56 20.77 33.30 -13.79
C THR A 56 19.72 32.58 -14.64
N ILE A 57 18.54 32.31 -14.08
CA ILE A 57 17.35 31.92 -14.86
C ILE A 57 16.29 32.99 -14.66
N SER A 58 16.09 33.78 -15.71
CA SER A 58 14.95 34.67 -15.89
C SER A 58 13.69 33.83 -16.08
N ALA A 59 12.69 34.05 -15.23
CA ALA A 59 11.34 33.51 -15.39
C ALA A 59 10.52 34.38 -16.35
N PRO A 60 9.76 33.78 -17.28
CA PRO A 60 8.53 34.40 -17.77
C PRO A 60 7.27 33.63 -17.34
N ALA A 61 6.40 34.40 -16.69
CA ALA A 61 4.94 34.43 -16.74
C ALA A 61 4.10 33.12 -16.79
N SER A 62 3.33 32.93 -15.71
CA SER A 62 2.06 32.20 -15.65
C SER A 62 1.06 32.63 -16.73
N PRO A 63 0.08 31.76 -17.03
CA PRO A 63 -1.30 32.21 -16.85
C PRO A 63 -2.22 31.22 -16.10
N THR A 64 -2.78 31.71 -14.98
CA THR A 64 -4.22 31.86 -14.61
C THR A 64 -5.21 31.66 -15.78
N ALA A 65 -6.44 31.13 -15.71
CA ALA A 65 -7.42 30.74 -14.68
C ALA A 65 -8.40 29.72 -15.33
N VAL A 66 -8.90 28.71 -14.61
CA VAL A 66 -10.23 28.64 -13.94
C VAL A 66 -11.44 28.83 -14.88
N GLU A 67 -12.19 27.76 -15.12
CA GLU A 67 -13.61 27.82 -15.46
C GLU A 67 -14.45 27.03 -14.43
N THR A 68 -15.59 27.63 -14.14
CA THR A 68 -16.55 27.37 -13.07
C THR A 68 -17.79 26.70 -13.65
N VAL A 69 -18.30 25.63 -13.04
CA VAL A 69 -19.71 25.22 -13.08
C VAL A 69 -19.99 24.44 -11.78
N SER A 70 -20.73 24.93 -10.78
CA SER A 70 -22.19 25.11 -10.69
C SER A 70 -22.98 23.84 -11.01
N ASP A 71 -23.42 23.12 -9.98
CA ASP A 71 -24.63 22.32 -10.11
C ASP A 71 -25.44 22.23 -8.80
N THR A 72 -26.76 22.21 -8.98
CA THR A 72 -27.79 22.63 -8.04
C THR A 72 -28.57 21.40 -7.61
N ALA A 73 -28.56 21.05 -6.33
CA ALA A 73 -29.31 19.90 -5.82
C ALA A 73 -30.70 20.31 -5.31
N THR A 74 -31.72 20.10 -6.15
CA THR A 74 -33.14 20.09 -5.78
C THR A 74 -33.51 18.73 -5.20
N ARG A 75 -33.96 18.67 -3.95
CA ARG A 75 -34.61 17.48 -3.36
C ARG A 75 -36.06 17.81 -3.00
N ALA A 76 -36.96 17.21 -3.75
CA ALA A 76 -38.41 17.27 -3.55
C ALA A 76 -38.86 16.38 -2.39
N GLU A 77 -39.88 16.86 -1.68
CA GLU A 77 -40.63 16.19 -0.62
C GLU A 77 -41.80 15.35 -1.17
N ALA A 78 -42.13 14.26 -0.48
CA ALA A 78 -43.47 13.64 -0.39
C ALA A 78 -43.41 12.66 0.81
N ALA A 79 -44.01 12.95 1.98
CA ALA A 79 -45.43 12.92 2.33
C ALA A 79 -46.03 11.50 2.33
N THR A 80 -46.35 11.00 3.54
CA THR A 80 -47.61 10.36 3.94
C THR A 80 -47.39 9.47 5.15
N SER A 81 -48.11 9.75 6.24
CA SER A 81 -48.53 8.73 7.20
C SER A 81 -49.84 9.18 7.82
N GLU A 82 -50.84 8.35 7.60
CA GLU A 82 -52.25 8.57 7.85
C GLU A 82 -52.61 8.38 9.32
N ALA A 83 -53.64 9.09 9.75
CA ALA A 83 -54.30 8.93 11.03
C ALA A 83 -55.04 7.58 11.11
N THR A 84 -55.06 6.96 12.29
CA THR A 84 -56.17 6.08 12.65
C THR A 84 -56.56 6.22 14.13
N THR A 85 -57.87 6.13 14.29
CA THR A 85 -58.75 6.51 15.38
C THR A 85 -58.76 5.55 16.56
N GLY A 86 -58.82 6.12 17.77
CA GLY A 86 -59.82 5.80 18.80
C GLY A 86 -59.68 4.49 19.58
N GLY A 87 -59.38 4.61 20.87
CA GLY A 87 -59.48 3.53 21.85
C GLY A 87 -59.73 4.04 23.27
N ALA A 88 -61.01 4.12 23.62
CA ALA A 88 -61.62 4.05 24.95
C ALA A 88 -60.83 4.59 26.17
N ALA A 89 -61.26 5.75 26.66
CA ALA A 89 -60.97 6.21 28.01
C ALA A 89 -61.72 5.35 29.04
N THR A 90 -60.97 4.49 29.73
CA THR A 90 -61.40 3.88 30.99
C THR A 90 -60.88 4.78 32.11
N ALA A 91 -61.77 5.27 32.97
CA ALA A 91 -61.43 6.08 34.13
C ALA A 91 -60.50 5.28 35.07
N GLY A 92 -59.20 5.55 34.98
CA GLY A 92 -58.18 5.09 35.90
C GLY A 92 -58.10 6.05 37.08
N GLU A 93 -58.26 5.48 38.27
CA GLU A 93 -57.89 6.00 39.58
C GLU A 93 -56.75 7.04 39.51
N ALA A 94 -56.94 8.20 40.13
CA ALA A 94 -55.97 9.30 40.12
C ALA A 94 -54.65 8.87 40.77
N VAL A 95 -53.70 8.44 39.94
CA VAL A 95 -52.30 8.27 40.34
C VAL A 95 -51.69 9.64 40.60
N ALA A 96 -51.28 9.87 41.85
CA ALA A 96 -50.58 11.08 42.25
C ALA A 96 -49.35 11.33 41.35
N PRO A 97 -48.98 12.60 41.07
CA PRO A 97 -47.78 12.89 40.29
C PRO A 97 -46.56 12.28 40.99
N VAL A 98 -45.82 11.42 40.28
CA VAL A 98 -44.52 10.94 40.74
C VAL A 98 -43.59 12.14 40.79
N GLU A 99 -43.16 12.53 41.99
CA GLU A 99 -42.17 13.58 42.16
C GLU A 99 -40.84 13.09 41.59
N VAL A 100 -40.43 13.66 40.46
CA VAL A 100 -39.14 13.35 39.83
C VAL A 100 -38.06 14.10 40.62
N ASP A 101 -37.27 13.34 41.38
CA ASP A 101 -36.12 13.88 42.10
C ASP A 101 -35.02 14.31 41.11
N LEU A 102 -34.91 15.61 40.90
CA LEU A 102 -33.95 16.24 39.97
C LEU A 102 -32.48 15.95 40.34
N SER A 103 -32.19 15.52 41.57
CA SER A 103 -30.85 15.13 41.98
C SER A 103 -30.38 13.82 41.32
N GLN A 104 -31.32 12.97 40.87
CA GLN A 104 -31.05 11.70 40.20
C GLN A 104 -30.71 11.84 38.70
N ILE A 105 -30.83 13.05 38.13
CA ILE A 105 -30.65 13.31 36.70
C ILE A 105 -29.33 14.03 36.40
N THR A 106 -28.50 14.28 37.41
CA THR A 106 -27.18 14.90 37.20
C THR A 106 -26.23 13.83 36.65
N PRO A 107 -25.79 13.91 35.38
CA PRO A 107 -24.77 13.01 34.87
C PRO A 107 -23.51 13.21 35.71
N GLY A 108 -22.89 12.12 36.17
CA GLY A 108 -21.62 12.20 36.88
C GLY A 108 -20.55 12.92 36.04
N PRO A 109 -19.48 13.44 36.66
CA PRO A 109 -18.40 14.10 35.94
C PRO A 109 -17.86 13.19 34.84
N VAL A 110 -18.08 13.59 33.58
CA VAL A 110 -17.64 12.83 32.40
C VAL A 110 -16.16 13.12 32.13
N GLY A 111 -15.30 12.21 32.57
CA GLY A 111 -13.89 12.09 32.18
C GLY A 111 -12.88 12.83 33.07
N ASP A 112 -11.65 12.31 33.11
CA ASP A 112 -10.50 12.77 33.92
C ASP A 112 -9.92 14.14 33.51
N GLY A 113 -10.72 15.00 32.85
CA GLY A 113 -10.28 16.31 32.37
C GLY A 113 -9.19 16.26 31.30
N THR A 114 -8.82 15.09 30.78
CA THR A 114 -7.83 14.97 29.72
C THR A 114 -8.44 15.50 28.42
N PRO A 115 -7.84 16.55 27.81
CA PRO A 115 -8.31 17.05 26.52
C PRO A 115 -8.31 15.90 25.50
N ARG A 116 -9.47 15.61 24.91
CA ARG A 116 -9.55 14.68 23.79
C ARG A 116 -9.02 15.42 22.57
N GLU A 117 -7.86 14.99 22.07
CA GLU A 117 -7.33 15.49 20.81
C GLU A 117 -8.32 15.13 19.69
N MET A 118 -9.00 16.14 19.15
CA MET A 118 -9.88 15.96 17.99
C MET A 118 -8.97 15.84 16.76
N PRO A 119 -9.15 14.83 15.89
CA PRO A 119 -8.33 14.69 14.70
C PRO A 119 -8.43 15.98 13.89
N GLN A 120 -7.30 16.62 13.62
CA GLN A 120 -7.26 17.88 12.91
C GLN A 120 -7.81 17.69 11.48
N PRO A 121 -8.94 18.34 11.12
CA PRO A 121 -9.47 18.24 9.77
C PRO A 121 -8.48 18.89 8.79
N GLY A 122 -8.15 18.21 7.69
CA GLY A 122 -7.59 18.87 6.50
C GLY A 122 -6.18 18.48 6.05
N VAL A 123 -5.44 17.63 6.77
CA VAL A 123 -4.20 17.03 6.23
C VAL A 123 -4.47 15.56 5.92
N PRO A 124 -4.60 15.16 4.64
CA PRO A 124 -4.76 13.76 4.30
C PRO A 124 -3.52 12.98 4.76
N ASN A 125 -3.74 11.83 5.39
CA ASN A 125 -2.64 10.95 5.78
C ASN A 125 -1.80 10.63 4.52
N PRO A 126 -0.49 10.95 4.50
CA PRO A 126 0.35 10.80 3.31
C PRO A 126 0.40 9.37 2.78
N GLN A 127 0.37 8.38 3.68
CA GLN A 127 0.32 6.97 3.31
C GLN A 127 -0.98 6.63 2.57
N VAL A 128 -2.12 7.10 3.08
CA VAL A 128 -3.44 6.85 2.48
C VAL A 128 -3.52 7.49 1.11
N TYR A 129 -3.00 8.71 0.97
CA TYR A 129 -2.92 9.38 -0.33
C TYR A 129 -2.01 8.61 -1.29
N ALA A 130 -0.81 8.21 -0.89
CA ALA A 130 0.11 7.44 -1.74
C ALA A 130 -0.46 6.08 -2.15
N GLN A 131 -1.15 5.39 -1.23
CA GLN A 131 -1.86 4.15 -1.51
C GLN A 131 -2.94 4.36 -2.58
N GLN A 132 -3.77 5.40 -2.42
CA GLN A 132 -4.82 5.73 -3.37
C GLN A 132 -4.24 5.94 -4.78
N ARG A 133 -3.13 6.67 -4.89
CA ARG A 133 -2.43 6.89 -6.17
C ARG A 133 -1.90 5.60 -6.79
N ALA A 134 -1.37 4.68 -5.98
CA ALA A 134 -0.92 3.37 -6.45
C ALA A 134 -2.09 2.48 -6.91
N SER A 135 -3.20 2.47 -6.17
CA SER A 135 -4.41 1.73 -6.55
C SER A 135 -5.04 2.27 -7.83
N GLU A 136 -5.14 3.59 -7.98
CA GLU A 136 -5.61 4.25 -9.20
C GLU A 136 -4.74 3.88 -10.41
N ASP A 137 -3.41 3.90 -10.24
CA ASP A 137 -2.48 3.54 -11.31
C ASP A 137 -2.64 2.08 -11.73
N LEU A 138 -2.75 1.16 -10.76
CA LEU A 138 -2.96 -0.25 -11.04
C LEU A 138 -4.30 -0.51 -11.72
N ALA A 139 -5.38 0.11 -11.23
CA ALA A 139 -6.71 -0.02 -11.80
C ALA A 139 -6.74 0.42 -13.27
N ARG A 140 -6.11 1.56 -13.58
CA ARG A 140 -5.96 2.04 -14.97
C ARG A 140 -5.18 1.06 -15.85
N ARG A 141 -4.03 0.56 -15.38
CA ARG A 141 -3.19 -0.38 -16.16
C ARG A 141 -3.91 -1.68 -16.50
N LEU A 142 -4.75 -2.15 -15.58
CA LEU A 142 -5.50 -3.39 -15.72
C LEU A 142 -6.89 -3.21 -16.36
N GLY A 143 -7.36 -1.97 -16.54
CA GLY A 143 -8.70 -1.68 -17.06
C GLY A 143 -9.82 -2.17 -16.15
N ILE A 144 -9.62 -2.13 -14.83
CA ILE A 144 -10.59 -2.56 -13.81
C ILE A 144 -11.07 -1.40 -12.95
N ASP A 145 -12.17 -1.60 -12.22
CA ASP A 145 -12.60 -0.66 -11.20
C ASP A 145 -11.59 -0.62 -10.04
N ILE A 146 -11.39 0.56 -9.45
CA ILE A 146 -10.47 0.73 -8.32
C ILE A 146 -10.88 -0.10 -7.09
N SER A 147 -12.17 -0.36 -6.92
CA SER A 147 -12.70 -1.19 -5.82
C SER A 147 -12.28 -2.65 -5.93
N ALA A 148 -11.80 -3.09 -7.10
CA ALA A 148 -11.25 -4.43 -7.31
C ALA A 148 -9.76 -4.54 -6.93
N VAL A 149 -9.12 -3.43 -6.54
CA VAL A 149 -7.74 -3.39 -6.05
C VAL A 149 -7.72 -3.45 -4.52
N THR A 150 -7.01 -4.43 -3.97
CA THR A 150 -6.92 -4.63 -2.52
C THR A 150 -5.50 -4.37 -2.04
N LEU A 151 -5.33 -3.64 -0.94
CA LEU A 151 -4.03 -3.53 -0.26
C LEU A 151 -3.71 -4.83 0.47
N VAL A 152 -2.56 -5.43 0.15
CA VAL A 152 -2.04 -6.63 0.84
C VAL A 152 -1.07 -6.22 1.95
N SER A 153 -0.16 -5.28 1.66
CA SER A 153 0.85 -4.83 2.62
C SER A 153 1.32 -3.42 2.31
N VAL A 154 1.73 -2.69 3.34
CA VAL A 154 2.40 -1.40 3.24
C VAL A 154 3.60 -1.37 4.18
N LYS A 155 4.72 -0.85 3.69
CA LYS A 155 5.94 -0.65 4.46
C LYS A 155 6.53 0.72 4.17
N ALA A 156 6.90 1.46 5.22
CA ALA A 156 7.72 2.65 5.07
C ALA A 156 9.17 2.25 4.72
N VAL A 157 9.72 2.85 3.67
CA VAL A 157 11.05 2.53 3.14
C VAL A 157 11.81 3.81 2.83
N ASP A 158 13.07 3.87 3.23
CA ASP A 158 14.01 4.90 2.80
C ASP A 158 14.74 4.40 1.54
N TRP A 159 14.42 5.00 0.41
CA TRP A 159 15.02 4.64 -0.88
C TRP A 159 16.43 5.24 -1.00
N PRO A 160 17.40 4.51 -1.56
CA PRO A 160 18.79 4.97 -1.62
C PRO A 160 19.01 6.17 -2.55
N ASP A 161 18.11 6.35 -3.53
CA ASP A 161 18.21 7.39 -4.55
C ASP A 161 16.81 7.76 -5.10
N GLY A 162 16.80 8.70 -6.05
CA GLY A 162 15.58 9.16 -6.72
C GLY A 162 14.90 8.13 -7.63
N SER A 163 15.43 6.91 -7.78
CA SER A 163 14.78 5.83 -8.53
C SER A 163 13.67 5.13 -7.73
N LEU A 164 13.57 5.44 -6.43
CA LEU A 164 12.67 4.75 -5.50
C LEU A 164 12.89 3.23 -5.51
N GLY A 165 14.13 2.77 -5.74
CA GLY A 165 14.48 1.36 -5.81
C GLY A 165 14.07 0.64 -7.08
N CYS A 166 13.59 1.36 -8.11
CA CYS A 166 13.25 0.80 -9.43
C CYS A 166 13.92 1.62 -10.54
N PRO A 167 15.24 1.47 -10.76
CA PRO A 167 15.96 2.24 -11.77
C PRO A 167 15.60 1.78 -13.20
N ALA A 168 15.26 2.73 -14.06
CA ALA A 168 15.14 2.53 -15.49
C ALA A 168 16.53 2.55 -16.15
N PRO A 169 16.80 1.67 -17.14
CA PRO A 169 18.06 1.65 -17.85
C PRO A 169 18.39 3.00 -18.53
N GLY A 170 19.65 3.43 -18.42
CA GLY A 170 20.14 4.66 -19.07
C GLY A 170 19.72 5.96 -18.40
N MET A 171 19.01 5.91 -17.26
CA MET A 171 18.62 7.10 -16.50
C MET A 171 19.63 7.40 -15.38
N ALA A 172 19.85 8.69 -15.13
CA ALA A 172 20.60 9.16 -13.97
C ALA A 172 19.62 9.61 -12.86
N TYR A 173 19.90 9.21 -11.61
CA TYR A 173 19.07 9.50 -10.45
C TYR A 173 19.80 10.37 -9.42
N THR A 174 19.03 11.07 -8.58
CA THR A 174 19.58 11.86 -7.48
C THR A 174 20.17 10.95 -6.41
N GLN A 175 21.39 11.23 -5.96
CA GLN A 175 22.07 10.48 -4.90
C GLN A 175 21.66 10.95 -3.51
N ALA A 176 20.35 10.97 -3.26
CA ALA A 176 19.75 11.42 -2.00
C ALA A 176 18.77 10.37 -1.49
N ILE A 177 18.78 10.13 -0.18
CA ILE A 177 17.81 9.23 0.45
C ILE A 177 16.41 9.82 0.31
N VAL A 178 15.48 9.05 -0.24
CA VAL A 178 14.09 9.47 -0.44
C VAL A 178 13.17 8.64 0.45
N PRO A 179 12.55 9.22 1.49
CA PRO A 179 11.54 8.53 2.29
C PRO A 179 10.29 8.23 1.45
N GLY A 180 9.70 7.07 1.68
CA GLY A 180 8.57 6.62 0.88
C GLY A 180 7.88 5.37 1.40
N TYR A 181 7.04 4.79 0.55
CA TYR A 181 6.30 3.57 0.87
C TYR A 181 6.47 2.52 -0.22
N GLN A 182 6.61 1.27 0.20
CA GLN A 182 6.40 0.08 -0.61
C GLN A 182 5.01 -0.47 -0.33
N PHE A 183 4.18 -0.57 -1.36
CA PHE A 183 2.86 -1.18 -1.32
C PHE A 183 2.89 -2.51 -2.07
N ILE A 184 2.24 -3.53 -1.50
CA ILE A 184 1.87 -4.75 -2.21
C ILE A 184 0.37 -4.68 -2.42
N LEU A 185 -0.05 -4.58 -3.67
CA LEU A 185 -1.47 -4.51 -4.08
C LEU A 185 -1.86 -5.81 -4.77
N ALA A 186 -3.09 -6.27 -4.55
CA ALA A 186 -3.64 -7.45 -5.23
C ALA A 186 -4.79 -7.04 -6.16
N ALA A 187 -4.79 -7.59 -7.37
CA ALA A 187 -5.86 -7.46 -8.34
C ALA A 187 -5.84 -8.67 -9.28
N GLN A 188 -7.01 -9.15 -9.71
CA GLN A 188 -7.15 -10.32 -10.61
C GLN A 188 -6.34 -11.56 -10.16
N GLY A 189 -6.20 -11.77 -8.85
CA GLY A 189 -5.45 -12.89 -8.28
C GLY A 189 -3.92 -12.77 -8.40
N GLN A 190 -3.39 -11.62 -8.77
CA GLN A 190 -1.95 -11.32 -8.85
C GLN A 190 -1.56 -10.23 -7.86
N GLN A 191 -0.29 -10.20 -7.45
CA GLN A 191 0.26 -9.16 -6.58
C GLN A 191 1.21 -8.24 -7.35
N TYR A 192 1.19 -6.96 -7.00
CA TYR A 192 1.91 -5.88 -7.65
C TYR A 192 2.64 -5.03 -6.62
N THR A 193 3.94 -4.84 -6.81
CA THR A 193 4.79 -4.06 -5.90
C THR A 193 4.89 -2.62 -6.40
N TYR A 194 4.36 -1.68 -5.63
CA TYR A 194 4.45 -0.24 -5.93
C TYR A 194 5.41 0.44 -4.98
N HIS A 195 6.30 1.27 -5.51
CA HIS A 195 7.17 2.14 -4.75
C HIS A 195 6.74 3.59 -4.93
N THR A 196 6.71 4.34 -3.83
CA THR A 196 6.27 5.73 -3.82
C THR A 196 7.22 6.58 -2.98
N ASN A 197 7.23 7.89 -3.23
CA ASN A 197 7.76 8.85 -2.28
C ASN A 197 6.72 9.17 -1.19
N MET A 198 7.14 9.80 -0.10
CA MET A 198 6.27 10.06 1.06
C MET A 198 5.02 10.89 0.70
N ALA A 199 5.12 11.77 -0.31
CA ALA A 199 4.01 12.60 -0.76
C ALA A 199 3.04 11.89 -1.72
N GLY A 200 3.33 10.67 -2.18
CA GLY A 200 2.54 9.98 -3.21
C GLY A 200 2.53 10.67 -4.58
N SER A 201 3.45 11.62 -4.80
CA SER A 201 3.56 12.38 -6.07
C SER A 201 4.31 11.60 -7.15
N GLN A 202 5.16 10.66 -6.72
CA GLN A 202 5.83 9.69 -7.58
C GLN A 202 5.39 8.30 -7.15
N THR A 203 4.92 7.51 -8.11
CA THR A 203 4.39 6.16 -7.92
C THR A 203 4.88 5.29 -9.07
N ILE A 204 5.62 4.23 -8.76
CA ILE A 204 6.24 3.35 -9.75
C ILE A 204 5.81 1.92 -9.46
N LEU A 205 5.27 1.24 -10.47
CA LEU A 205 5.10 -0.21 -10.43
C LEU A 205 6.46 -0.86 -10.70
N CYS A 206 6.99 -1.58 -9.72
CA CYS A 206 8.26 -2.29 -9.83
C CYS A 206 8.03 -3.73 -10.29
N GLY A 207 8.72 -4.12 -11.36
CA GLY A 207 8.73 -5.48 -11.85
C GLY A 207 9.58 -6.41 -10.97
N PRO A 208 9.43 -7.74 -11.12
CA PRO A 208 10.26 -8.72 -10.42
C PRO A 208 11.75 -8.65 -10.80
N ASP A 209 12.07 -8.01 -11.92
CA ASP A 209 13.42 -7.70 -12.40
C ASP A 209 14.01 -6.42 -11.76
N GLY A 210 13.25 -5.73 -10.91
CA GLY A 210 13.67 -4.49 -10.27
C GLY A 210 13.58 -3.27 -11.20
N ALA A 211 13.02 -3.42 -12.39
CA ALA A 211 12.82 -2.33 -13.33
C ALA A 211 11.38 -1.75 -13.24
N PRO A 212 11.18 -0.47 -13.59
CA PRO A 212 9.84 0.09 -13.73
C PRO A 212 9.03 -0.64 -14.81
N VAL A 213 7.81 -1.04 -14.49
CA VAL A 213 6.86 -1.56 -15.47
C VAL A 213 6.26 -0.37 -16.23
N PRO A 214 6.39 -0.31 -17.57
CA PRO A 214 5.83 0.77 -18.36
C PRO A 214 4.30 0.81 -18.25
N ALA A 215 3.71 2.00 -18.27
CA ALA A 215 2.26 2.15 -18.31
C ALA A 215 1.74 1.74 -19.70
N ASN A 216 0.67 0.93 -19.71
CA ASN A 216 -0.08 0.66 -20.93
C ASN A 216 -0.77 1.98 -21.33
N ASN A 217 -0.41 2.54 -22.48
CA ASN A 217 -1.06 3.72 -23.07
C ASN A 217 -1.93 3.28 -24.24
#